data_AF-A0A235CHK3-F1
#
_entry.id   AF-A0A235CHK3-F1
#
_cell.length_a   1.000
_cell.length_b   1.000
_cell.length_c   1.000
_cell.angle_alpha   90.00
_cell.angle_beta   90.00
_cell.angle_gamma   90.00
#
_symmetry.space_group_name_H-M   'P 1'
#
loop_
_entity.id
_entity.type
_entity.pdbx_description
1 polymer ?
#
loop_
_entity_poly.entity_id
_entity_poly.type
_entity_poly.pdbx_seq_one_letter_code
_entity_poly.pdbx_strand_id
1 'polypeptide(L)'
;MGSLKHLLENLKWFDVTFLSQYYGLDGKSEKKLPISFNFFALPLNQELVLTTSLIPFILLMLIIPSIDARFDFLRFPILTVIGLLVYAIIRKKRVKSHLGMRVDDEANNHIIISHSGLTLPPFLTGKSTTSSQKINREEVAHLQFDWHGYHNSNQRECKRAHRLLIKLKQGQEYSLSGMAYPLRSLLYLAIFFSYPVVMQITP
;
A
#
# COMPACT_ATOMS: atom_id res chain seq x y z
N MET A 1 -16.66 22.15 -10.43
CA MET A 1 -15.71 21.01 -10.57
C MET A 1 -16.43 19.91 -11.34
N GLY A 2 -15.90 19.51 -12.50
CA GLY A 2 -16.54 18.50 -13.36
C GLY A 2 -16.60 17.13 -12.66
N SER A 3 -17.66 16.37 -12.93
CA SER A 3 -17.82 15.04 -12.34
C SER A 3 -16.69 14.11 -12.81
N LEU A 4 -15.88 13.61 -11.87
CA LEU A 4 -14.85 12.61 -12.15
C LEU A 4 -15.42 11.22 -12.45
N LYS A 5 -16.75 11.04 -12.47
CA LYS A 5 -17.41 9.76 -12.74
C LYS A 5 -17.00 9.15 -14.07
N HIS A 6 -16.74 9.97 -15.09
CA HIS A 6 -16.23 9.50 -16.39
C HIS A 6 -14.88 8.77 -16.29
N LEU A 7 -14.11 8.98 -15.22
CA LEU A 7 -12.86 8.25 -14.99
C LEU A 7 -13.08 6.79 -14.60
N LEU A 8 -14.24 6.43 -14.03
CA LEU A 8 -14.52 5.06 -13.60
C LEU A 8 -14.49 4.06 -14.77
N GLU A 9 -14.80 4.54 -15.98
CA GLU A 9 -14.78 3.74 -17.22
C GLU A 9 -13.48 3.95 -18.03
N ASN A 10 -12.57 4.79 -17.53
CA ASN A 10 -11.35 5.12 -18.26
C ASN A 10 -10.28 4.05 -18.08
N LEU A 11 -10.05 3.26 -19.13
CA LEU A 11 -9.08 2.16 -19.14
C LEU A 11 -7.62 2.59 -18.94
N LYS A 12 -7.29 3.89 -19.11
CA LYS A 12 -5.94 4.40 -18.75
C LYS A 12 -5.74 4.41 -17.24
N TRP A 13 -6.82 4.58 -16.47
CA TRP A 13 -6.81 4.57 -15.00
C TRP A 13 -7.14 3.19 -14.43
N PHE A 14 -8.17 2.55 -14.96
CA PHE A 14 -8.75 1.32 -14.42
C PHE A 14 -8.94 0.30 -15.54
N ASP A 15 -7.99 -0.61 -15.68
CA ASP A 15 -8.08 -1.68 -16.67
C ASP A 15 -9.19 -2.68 -16.31
N VAL A 16 -9.56 -3.51 -17.28
CA VAL A 16 -10.65 -4.48 -17.15
C VAL A 16 -10.41 -5.46 -15.98
N THR A 17 -9.16 -5.87 -15.76
CA THR A 17 -8.77 -6.78 -14.67
C THR A 17 -8.94 -6.14 -13.30
N PHE A 18 -8.69 -4.84 -13.19
CA PHE A 18 -8.94 -4.07 -11.98
C PHE A 18 -10.45 -3.88 -11.76
N LEU A 19 -11.19 -3.50 -12.81
CA LEU A 19 -12.63 -3.23 -12.70
C LEU A 19 -13.44 -4.47 -12.29
N SER A 20 -13.03 -5.67 -12.70
CA SER A 20 -13.71 -6.91 -12.32
C SER A 20 -13.70 -7.17 -10.80
N GLN A 21 -12.71 -6.64 -10.06
CA GLN A 21 -12.62 -6.75 -8.59
C GLN A 21 -13.71 -5.93 -7.88
N TYR A 22 -14.33 -4.98 -8.58
CA TYR A 22 -15.37 -4.08 -8.08
C TYR A 22 -16.74 -4.36 -8.69
N TYR A 23 -16.91 -5.51 -9.35
CA TYR A 23 -18.22 -5.93 -9.84
C TYR A 23 -19.20 -6.10 -8.66
N GLY A 24 -20.42 -5.59 -8.82
CA GLY A 24 -21.45 -5.64 -7.77
C GLY A 24 -21.24 -4.66 -6.60
N LEU A 25 -20.33 -3.68 -6.74
CA LEU A 25 -20.19 -2.61 -5.76
C LEU A 25 -21.46 -1.75 -5.72
N ASP A 26 -21.98 -1.49 -4.52
CA ASP A 26 -23.16 -0.66 -4.29
C ASP A 26 -22.87 0.50 -3.31
N GLY A 27 -23.84 1.40 -3.12
CA GLY A 27 -23.69 2.54 -2.21
C GLY A 27 -23.60 2.18 -0.72
N LYS A 28 -23.94 0.94 -0.34
CA LYS A 28 -23.85 0.43 1.04
C LYS A 28 -22.56 -0.35 1.28
N SER A 29 -21.81 -0.64 0.23
CA SER A 29 -20.61 -1.44 0.27
C SER A 29 -19.55 -0.77 1.13
N GLU A 30 -18.87 -1.62 1.90
CA GLU A 30 -17.67 -1.28 2.64
C GLU A 30 -16.52 -2.09 2.05
N LYS A 31 -15.41 -1.41 1.71
CA LYS A 31 -14.23 -2.08 1.17
C LYS A 31 -13.05 -1.90 2.10
N LYS A 32 -12.53 -3.04 2.57
CA LYS A 32 -11.26 -3.15 3.29
C LYS A 32 -10.13 -3.25 2.27
N LEU A 33 -9.17 -2.36 2.37
CA LEU A 33 -8.03 -2.26 1.46
C LEU A 33 -6.74 -2.55 2.23
N PRO A 34 -5.97 -3.58 1.84
CA PRO A 34 -4.78 -3.98 2.59
C PRO A 34 -3.63 -2.98 2.44
N ILE A 35 -2.90 -2.78 3.54
CA ILE A 35 -1.70 -1.93 3.58
C ILE A 35 -0.45 -2.81 3.41
N SER A 36 0.46 -2.38 2.54
CA SER A 36 1.70 -3.10 2.25
C SER A 36 2.85 -2.59 3.12
N PHE A 37 3.03 -3.22 4.28
CA PHE A 37 4.05 -2.81 5.27
C PHE A 37 5.50 -2.90 4.78
N ASN A 38 5.78 -3.79 3.83
CA ASN A 38 7.15 -3.98 3.35
C ASN A 38 7.72 -2.73 2.65
N PHE A 39 6.88 -1.80 2.22
CA PHE A 39 7.30 -0.59 1.50
C PHE A 39 7.35 0.67 2.36
N PHE A 40 7.15 0.57 3.68
CA PHE A 40 7.47 1.68 4.56
C PHE A 40 8.98 1.81 4.69
N ALA A 41 9.45 3.07 4.69
CA ALA A 41 10.83 3.38 4.97
C ALA A 41 11.11 3.11 6.45
N LEU A 42 12.19 2.38 6.74
CA LEU A 42 12.76 2.32 8.08
C LEU A 42 13.91 3.34 8.18
N PRO A 43 14.25 3.78 9.40
CA PRO A 43 15.49 4.52 9.61
C PRO A 43 16.69 3.73 9.09
N LEU A 44 17.68 4.42 8.49
CA LEU A 44 18.85 3.79 7.86
C LEU A 44 19.55 2.78 8.78
N ASN A 45 19.68 3.10 10.06
CA ASN A 45 20.29 2.21 11.05
C ASN A 45 19.53 0.87 11.16
N GLN A 46 18.20 0.89 11.09
CA GLN A 46 17.38 -0.32 11.14
C GLN A 46 17.42 -1.10 9.82
N GLU A 47 17.55 -0.40 8.68
CA GLU A 47 17.79 -1.01 7.37
C GLU A 47 19.13 -1.75 7.33
N LEU A 48 20.21 -1.14 7.83
CA LEU A 48 21.52 -1.79 7.90
C LEU A 48 21.48 -3.05 8.74
N VAL A 49 20.89 -3.00 9.94
CA VAL A 49 20.74 -4.18 10.79
C VAL A 49 19.76 -5.21 10.16
N LEU A 50 18.88 -4.79 9.25
CA LEU A 50 18.04 -5.74 8.51
C LEU A 50 18.87 -6.47 7.44
N THR A 51 19.78 -5.79 6.74
CA THR A 51 20.66 -6.43 5.76
C THR A 51 21.59 -7.48 6.38
N THR A 52 21.98 -7.33 7.65
CA THR A 52 22.79 -8.34 8.34
C THR A 52 22.05 -9.67 8.52
N SER A 53 20.71 -9.69 8.45
CA SER A 53 19.93 -10.94 8.48
C SER A 53 20.18 -11.85 7.28
N LEU A 54 20.76 -11.33 6.18
CA LEU A 54 21.12 -12.10 5.00
C LEU A 54 22.51 -12.78 5.12
N ILE A 55 23.36 -12.31 6.04
CA ILE A 55 24.74 -12.83 6.21
C ILE A 55 24.76 -14.35 6.46
N PRO A 56 23.91 -14.94 7.32
CA PRO A 56 23.88 -16.38 7.51
C PRO A 56 23.61 -17.17 6.22
N PHE A 57 22.76 -16.64 5.33
CA PHE A 57 22.44 -17.30 4.06
C PHE A 57 23.59 -17.20 3.06
N ILE A 58 24.30 -16.07 3.05
CA ILE A 58 25.53 -15.91 2.27
C ILE A 58 26.61 -16.89 2.76
N LEU A 59 26.80 -17.01 4.08
CA LEU A 59 27.74 -17.96 4.65
C LEU A 59 27.33 -19.42 4.39
N LEU A 60 26.04 -19.76 4.49
CA LEU A 60 25.52 -21.08 4.14
C LEU A 60 25.75 -21.43 2.67
N MET A 61 25.67 -20.45 1.76
CA MET A 61 26.04 -20.65 0.36
C MET A 61 27.52 -20.97 0.18
N LEU A 62 28.41 -20.43 1.01
CA LEU A 62 29.85 -20.69 0.93
C LEU A 62 30.26 -22.01 1.57
N ILE A 63 29.59 -22.43 2.65
CA ILE A 63 30.04 -23.55 3.50
C ILE A 63 29.39 -24.87 3.15
N ILE A 64 28.12 -24.89 2.72
CA ILE A 64 27.46 -26.17 2.41
C ILE A 64 28.21 -26.83 1.23
N PRO A 65 28.63 -28.10 1.32
CA PRO A 65 29.17 -28.80 0.16
C PRO A 65 28.02 -29.26 -0.75
N SER A 66 28.31 -29.44 -2.04
CA SER A 66 27.36 -30.09 -2.95
C SER A 66 27.04 -31.50 -2.46
N ILE A 67 25.76 -31.81 -2.28
CA ILE A 67 25.32 -33.17 -1.93
C ILE A 67 25.19 -34.03 -3.20
N ASP A 68 24.81 -33.41 -4.33
CA ASP A 68 24.77 -34.02 -5.67
C ASP A 68 24.96 -32.91 -6.71
N ALA A 69 26.01 -33.03 -7.54
CA ALA A 69 26.37 -32.05 -8.56
C ALA A 69 25.23 -31.78 -9.56
N ARG A 70 24.29 -32.71 -9.71
CA ARG A 70 23.11 -32.55 -10.56
C ARG A 70 22.12 -31.52 -10.04
N PHE A 71 22.14 -31.18 -8.75
CA PHE A 71 21.20 -30.25 -8.13
C PHE A 71 21.86 -28.96 -7.60
N ASP A 72 23.17 -28.79 -7.80
CA ASP A 72 23.91 -27.60 -7.34
C ASP A 72 23.37 -26.29 -7.92
N PHE A 73 22.86 -26.33 -9.15
CA PHE A 73 22.26 -25.16 -9.78
C PHE A 73 20.99 -24.67 -9.08
N LEU A 74 20.28 -25.54 -8.35
CA LEU A 74 19.08 -25.19 -7.57
C LEU A 74 19.41 -24.69 -6.16
N ARG A 75 20.59 -25.00 -5.66
CA ARG A 75 20.97 -24.67 -4.29
C ARG A 75 21.03 -23.15 -4.05
N PHE A 76 21.67 -22.41 -4.95
CA PHE A 76 21.75 -20.95 -4.90
C PHE A 76 20.37 -20.27 -4.95
N PRO A 77 19.48 -20.58 -5.92
CA PRO A 77 18.15 -19.96 -5.94
C PRO A 77 17.32 -20.34 -4.73
N ILE A 78 17.39 -21.59 -4.23
CA ILE A 78 16.65 -22.01 -3.03
C ILE A 78 17.11 -21.20 -1.80
N LEU A 79 18.41 -21.14 -1.54
CA LEU A 79 18.95 -20.38 -0.40
C LEU A 79 18.68 -18.88 -0.52
N THR A 80 18.72 -18.33 -1.73
CA THR A 80 18.35 -16.93 -2.00
C THR A 80 16.88 -16.67 -1.65
N VAL A 81 15.98 -17.53 -2.11
CA VAL A 81 14.54 -17.41 -1.81
C VAL A 81 14.28 -17.51 -0.31
N ILE A 82 14.89 -18.47 0.38
CA ILE A 82 14.75 -18.61 1.84
C ILE A 82 15.26 -17.35 2.55
N GLY A 83 16.44 -16.85 2.17
CA GLY A 83 17.02 -15.63 2.73
C GLY A 83 16.11 -14.41 2.52
N LEU A 84 15.55 -14.24 1.32
CA LEU A 84 14.62 -13.16 1.00
C LEU A 84 13.31 -13.27 1.79
N LEU A 85 12.78 -14.48 2.00
CA LEU A 85 11.59 -14.71 2.82
C LEU A 85 11.85 -14.33 4.28
N VAL A 86 12.97 -14.76 4.85
CA VAL A 86 13.38 -14.44 6.22
C VAL A 86 13.56 -12.93 6.38
N TYR A 87 14.26 -12.29 5.43
CA TYR A 87 14.41 -10.84 5.36
C TYR A 87 13.05 -10.13 5.34
N ALA A 88 12.11 -10.56 4.49
CA ALA A 88 10.78 -9.97 4.40
C ALA A 88 9.99 -10.10 5.71
N ILE A 89 10.07 -11.25 6.39
CA ILE A 89 9.40 -11.48 7.68
C ILE A 89 9.97 -10.54 8.76
N ILE A 90 11.29 -10.44 8.87
CA ILE A 90 11.96 -9.58 9.86
C ILE A 90 11.65 -8.11 9.55
N ARG A 91 11.67 -7.72 8.28
CA ARG A 91 11.33 -6.35 7.84
C ARG A 91 9.94 -5.97 8.30
N LYS A 92 8.95 -6.81 7.99
CA LYS A 92 7.55 -6.57 8.37
C LYS A 92 7.42 -6.37 9.87
N LYS A 93 8.09 -7.19 10.69
CA LYS A 93 8.08 -7.05 12.16
C LYS A 93 8.69 -5.73 12.62
N ARG A 94 9.83 -5.32 12.04
CA ARG A 94 10.49 -4.05 12.39
C ARG A 94 9.67 -2.83 11.99
N VAL A 95 9.08 -2.83 10.80
CA VAL A 95 8.17 -1.76 10.35
C VAL A 95 7.00 -1.62 11.31
N LYS A 96 6.34 -2.72 11.66
CA LYS A 96 5.23 -2.70 12.63
C LYS A 96 5.68 -2.10 13.97
N SER A 97 6.82 -2.53 14.49
CA SER A 97 7.38 -2.00 15.74
C SER A 97 7.73 -0.51 15.64
N HIS A 98 8.30 -0.05 14.53
CA HIS A 98 8.64 1.35 14.32
C HIS A 98 7.39 2.24 14.23
N LEU A 99 6.31 1.74 13.63
CA LEU A 99 5.00 2.39 13.60
C LEU A 99 4.23 2.29 14.93
N GLY A 100 4.83 1.73 15.99
CA GLY A 100 4.20 1.59 17.31
C GLY A 100 3.06 0.58 17.36
N MET A 101 2.97 -0.32 16.37
CA MET A 101 1.90 -1.30 16.27
C MET A 101 2.13 -2.50 17.18
N ARG A 102 1.05 -2.98 17.82
CA ARG A 102 1.03 -4.33 18.39
C ARG A 102 0.93 -5.36 17.26
N VAL A 103 1.58 -6.51 17.45
CA VAL A 103 1.86 -7.49 16.38
C VAL A 103 0.58 -8.02 15.69
N ASP A 104 -0.54 -8.06 16.41
CA ASP A 104 -1.79 -8.72 16.01
C ASP A 104 -2.99 -7.79 15.77
N ASP A 105 -2.75 -6.50 15.60
CA ASP A 105 -3.85 -5.54 15.48
C ASP A 105 -4.40 -5.49 14.02
N GLU A 106 -5.49 -6.19 13.75
CA GLU A 106 -6.12 -6.25 12.41
C GLU A 106 -6.52 -4.85 11.91
N ALA A 107 -6.89 -3.97 12.84
CA ALA A 107 -7.32 -2.60 12.60
C ALA A 107 -6.23 -1.74 11.95
N ASN A 108 -4.98 -2.13 12.12
CA ASN A 108 -3.81 -1.45 11.57
C ASN A 108 -3.45 -1.90 10.16
N ASN A 109 -3.94 -3.05 9.70
CA ASN A 109 -3.52 -3.65 8.43
C ASN A 109 -4.33 -3.18 7.21
N HIS A 110 -5.40 -2.40 7.43
CA HIS A 110 -6.35 -2.05 6.39
C HIS A 110 -6.79 -0.59 6.48
N ILE A 111 -7.09 0.00 5.33
CA ILE A 111 -7.93 1.20 5.23
C ILE A 111 -9.33 0.74 4.84
N ILE A 112 -10.35 1.31 5.49
CA ILE A 112 -11.74 1.02 5.15
C ILE A 112 -12.32 2.25 4.49
N ILE A 113 -12.99 2.06 3.35
CA ILE A 113 -13.71 3.13 2.66
C ILE A 113 -15.13 2.67 2.34
N SER A 114 -16.08 3.57 2.57
CA SER A 114 -17.51 3.40 2.30
C SER A 114 -18.11 4.73 1.88
N HIS A 115 -19.40 4.73 1.51
CA HIS A 115 -20.16 5.97 1.33
C HIS A 115 -20.26 6.83 2.60
N SER A 116 -20.26 6.20 3.79
CA SER A 116 -20.42 6.91 5.07
C SER A 116 -19.16 7.63 5.53
N GLY A 117 -17.99 7.11 5.17
CA GLY A 117 -16.73 7.61 5.70
C GLY A 117 -15.55 6.69 5.40
N LEU A 118 -14.40 7.13 5.90
CA LEU A 118 -13.10 6.49 5.74
C LEU A 118 -12.54 6.18 7.12
N THR A 119 -12.09 4.95 7.33
CA THR A 119 -11.44 4.54 8.57
C THR A 119 -9.94 4.44 8.34
N LEU A 120 -9.17 5.27 9.05
CA LEU A 120 -7.72 5.22 9.03
C LEU A 120 -7.19 4.33 10.15
N PRO A 121 -6.10 3.59 9.90
CA PRO A 121 -5.45 2.80 10.92
C PRO A 121 -4.85 3.69 12.03
N PRO A 122 -4.87 3.23 13.31
CA PRO A 122 -4.44 4.01 14.47
C PRO A 122 -3.06 4.67 14.35
N PHE A 123 -2.08 3.97 13.76
CA PHE A 123 -0.72 4.51 13.64
C PHE A 123 -0.61 5.80 12.81
N LEU A 124 -1.57 6.06 11.92
CA LEU A 124 -1.59 7.30 11.12
C LEU A 124 -2.12 8.51 11.88
N THR A 125 -2.86 8.29 12.96
CA THR A 125 -3.58 9.36 13.65
C THR A 125 -2.80 9.93 14.83
N GLY A 126 -1.68 9.28 15.21
CA GLY A 126 -0.80 9.71 16.30
C GLY A 126 -1.45 9.70 17.68
N LYS A 127 -2.74 9.32 17.77
CA LYS A 127 -3.46 9.20 19.04
C LYS A 127 -3.12 7.84 19.62
N SER A 128 -2.59 7.82 20.84
CA SER A 128 -2.25 6.62 21.63
C SER A 128 -3.44 5.66 21.90
N THR A 129 -4.62 5.96 21.36
CA THR A 129 -5.81 5.10 21.40
C THR A 129 -5.68 3.97 20.40
N THR A 130 -5.83 2.74 20.87
CA THR A 130 -5.86 1.49 20.09
C THR A 130 -7.03 1.39 19.09
N SER A 131 -7.88 2.40 18.97
CA SER A 131 -9.04 2.41 18.08
C SER A 131 -8.76 3.16 16.78
N SER A 132 -9.14 2.54 15.65
CA SER A 132 -9.08 3.20 14.35
C SER A 132 -9.95 4.45 14.34
N GLN A 133 -9.47 5.52 13.71
CA GLN A 133 -10.25 6.74 13.58
C GLN A 133 -11.18 6.61 12.39
N LYS A 134 -12.48 6.57 12.67
CA LYS A 134 -13.52 6.73 11.65
C LYS A 134 -13.68 8.23 11.36
N ILE A 135 -13.47 8.60 10.10
CA ILE A 135 -13.65 9.95 9.58
C ILE A 135 -14.93 9.92 8.76
N ASN A 136 -15.93 10.70 9.14
CA ASN A 136 -17.16 10.78 8.36
C ASN A 136 -16.88 11.47 7.04
N ARG A 137 -17.57 11.08 5.96
CA ARG A 137 -17.37 11.69 4.64
C ARG A 137 -17.56 13.21 4.67
N GLU A 138 -18.50 13.68 5.49
CA GLU A 138 -18.82 15.10 5.65
C GLU A 138 -17.68 15.92 6.29
N GLU A 139 -16.78 15.26 7.03
CA GLU A 139 -15.60 15.88 7.63
C GLU A 139 -14.44 16.01 6.63
N VAL A 140 -14.47 15.25 5.53
CA VAL A 140 -13.47 15.32 4.47
C VAL A 140 -13.69 16.60 3.66
N ALA A 141 -12.69 17.47 3.64
CA ALA A 141 -12.69 18.67 2.80
C ALA A 141 -12.39 18.28 1.35
N HIS A 142 -11.29 17.55 1.13
CA HIS A 142 -10.99 16.90 -0.15
C HIS A 142 -9.96 15.77 0.00
N LEU A 143 -9.98 14.89 -1.01
CA LEU A 143 -8.99 13.85 -1.26
C LEU A 143 -8.18 14.25 -2.49
N GLN A 144 -6.94 14.68 -2.29
CA GLN A 144 -6.06 15.05 -3.40
C GLN A 144 -5.20 13.84 -3.80
N PHE A 145 -5.33 13.41 -5.05
CA PHE A 145 -4.50 12.38 -5.64
C PHE A 145 -3.48 12.99 -6.59
N ASP A 146 -2.21 12.80 -6.25
CA ASP A 146 -1.10 13.16 -7.11
C ASP A 146 -0.81 11.99 -8.06
N TRP A 147 -0.67 12.27 -9.35
CA TRP A 147 -0.56 11.25 -10.37
C TRP A 147 0.43 11.60 -11.48
N HIS A 148 0.91 10.56 -12.17
CA HIS A 148 1.70 10.69 -13.39
C HIS A 148 1.22 9.70 -14.46
N GLY A 149 1.51 10.03 -15.72
CA GLY A 149 1.32 9.12 -16.85
C GLY A 149 2.57 8.29 -17.09
N TYR A 150 2.40 7.06 -17.55
CA TYR A 150 3.49 6.18 -17.98
C TYR A 150 3.02 5.31 -19.15
N HIS A 151 3.95 4.72 -19.89
CA HIS A 151 3.61 3.73 -20.92
C HIS A 151 3.84 2.33 -20.37
N ASN A 152 2.87 1.45 -20.54
CA ASN A 152 3.06 0.04 -20.19
C ASN A 152 3.93 -0.68 -21.24
N SER A 153 4.19 -1.97 -21.04
CA SER A 153 4.99 -2.81 -21.96
C SER A 153 4.46 -2.82 -23.40
N ASN A 154 3.17 -2.55 -23.58
CA ASN A 154 2.50 -2.50 -24.88
C ASN A 154 2.42 -1.07 -25.45
N GLN A 155 3.22 -0.12 -24.94
CA GLN A 155 3.23 1.28 -25.34
C GLN A 155 1.86 1.97 -25.20
N ARG A 156 0.99 1.46 -24.32
CA ARG A 156 -0.29 2.11 -24.02
C ARG A 156 -0.10 3.07 -22.86
N GLU A 157 -0.61 4.28 -23.03
CA GLU A 157 -0.64 5.28 -21.96
C GLU A 157 -1.50 4.78 -20.80
N CYS A 158 -0.91 4.75 -19.62
CA CYS A 158 -1.52 4.40 -18.35
C CYS A 158 -1.29 5.53 -17.34
N LYS A 159 -2.16 5.61 -16.34
CA LYS A 159 -2.08 6.62 -15.28
C LYS A 159 -1.98 5.95 -13.93
N ARG A 160 -1.13 6.51 -13.05
CA ARG A 160 -0.92 5.98 -11.71
C ARG A 160 -0.91 7.10 -10.67
N ALA A 161 -1.76 6.94 -9.66
CA ALA A 161 -1.67 7.73 -8.44
C ALA A 161 -0.49 7.24 -7.60
N HIS A 162 0.33 8.17 -7.11
CA HIS A 162 1.53 7.86 -6.32
C HIS A 162 1.52 8.52 -4.94
N ARG A 163 0.63 9.49 -4.70
CA ARG A 163 0.36 10.05 -3.38
C ARG A 163 -1.12 10.40 -3.24
N LEU A 164 -1.64 10.24 -2.03
CA LEU A 164 -2.96 10.72 -1.62
C LEU A 164 -2.80 11.60 -0.39
N LEU A 165 -3.34 12.81 -0.44
CA LEU A 165 -3.48 13.71 0.69
C LEU A 165 -4.96 13.79 1.09
N ILE A 166 -5.27 13.39 2.31
CA ILE A 166 -6.60 13.47 2.90
C ILE A 166 -6.64 14.74 3.73
N LYS A 167 -7.39 15.76 3.29
CA LYS A 167 -7.60 17.00 4.05
C LYS A 167 -8.95 16.98 4.72
N LEU A 168 -8.97 17.19 6.03
CA LEU A 168 -10.20 17.37 6.80
C LEU A 168 -10.58 18.83 6.91
N LYS A 169 -11.88 19.12 7.06
CA LYS A 169 -12.39 20.48 7.27
C LYS A 169 -11.83 21.14 8.52
N GLN A 170 -11.41 20.35 9.50
CA GLN A 170 -10.79 20.81 10.75
C GLN A 170 -9.28 21.11 10.61
N GLY A 171 -8.73 21.06 9.40
CA GLY A 171 -7.32 21.40 9.11
C GLY A 171 -6.32 20.26 9.32
N GLN A 172 -6.76 19.09 9.80
CA GLN A 172 -5.91 17.89 9.85
C GLN A 172 -5.67 17.34 8.45
N GLU A 173 -4.43 16.90 8.19
CA GLU A 173 -4.02 16.33 6.92
C GLU A 173 -3.31 14.98 7.11
N TYR A 174 -3.63 14.01 6.27
CA TYR A 174 -2.95 12.71 6.24
C TYR A 174 -2.36 12.45 4.86
N SER A 175 -1.08 12.08 4.80
CA SER A 175 -0.38 11.80 3.54
C SER A 175 -0.11 10.30 3.40
N LEU A 176 -0.64 9.70 2.34
CA LEU A 176 -0.50 8.27 2.02
C LEU A 176 0.36 8.09 0.76
N SER A 177 1.37 7.23 0.85
CA SER A 177 2.27 6.89 -0.27
C SER A 177 1.75 5.74 -1.13
N GLY A 178 1.94 5.86 -2.45
CA GLY A 178 1.54 4.84 -3.44
C GLY A 178 2.33 3.54 -3.40
N MET A 179 3.38 3.46 -2.58
CA MET A 179 4.12 2.22 -2.35
C MET A 179 3.52 1.38 -1.22
N ALA A 180 2.98 2.03 -0.18
CA ALA A 180 2.41 1.36 0.98
C ALA A 180 0.90 1.16 0.86
N TYR A 181 0.20 2.09 0.20
CA TYR A 181 -1.26 2.12 0.16
C TYR A 181 -1.80 1.84 -1.24
N PRO A 182 -2.96 1.16 -1.36
CA PRO A 182 -3.56 0.82 -2.64
C PRO A 182 -4.28 2.04 -3.25
N LEU A 183 -3.52 3.04 -3.68
CA LEU A 183 -4.07 4.33 -4.13
C LEU A 183 -4.98 4.22 -5.36
N ARG A 184 -4.74 3.25 -6.23
CA ARG A 184 -5.61 2.99 -7.40
C ARG A 184 -7.03 2.59 -6.94
N SER A 185 -7.12 1.67 -5.99
CA SER A 185 -8.35 1.25 -5.32
C SER A 185 -9.02 2.40 -4.57
N LEU A 186 -8.24 3.18 -3.83
CA LEU A 186 -8.74 4.35 -3.10
C LEU A 186 -9.30 5.41 -4.05
N LEU A 187 -8.64 5.69 -5.18
CA LEU A 187 -9.12 6.65 -6.17
C LEU A 187 -10.44 6.19 -6.78
N TYR A 188 -10.52 4.92 -7.22
CA TYR A 188 -11.75 4.35 -7.78
C TYR A 188 -12.91 4.47 -6.80
N LEU A 189 -12.71 4.02 -5.56
CA LEU A 189 -13.74 4.02 -4.53
C LEU A 189 -14.11 5.44 -4.07
N ALA A 190 -13.15 6.36 -4.01
CA ALA A 190 -13.41 7.76 -3.69
C ALA A 190 -14.33 8.41 -4.74
N ILE A 191 -14.07 8.18 -6.02
CA ILE A 191 -14.92 8.66 -7.11
C ILE A 191 -16.30 7.99 -7.06
N PHE A 192 -16.33 6.66 -6.89
CA PHE A 192 -17.57 5.88 -6.82
C PHE A 192 -18.49 6.35 -5.68
N PHE A 193 -17.95 6.48 -4.46
CA PHE A 193 -18.68 6.96 -3.28
C PHE A 193 -18.86 8.49 -3.25
N SER A 194 -18.47 9.19 -4.32
CA SER A 194 -18.65 10.63 -4.50
C SER A 194 -17.98 11.47 -3.40
N TYR A 195 -16.77 11.09 -2.99
CA TYR A 195 -15.91 11.95 -2.17
C TYR A 195 -15.48 13.20 -2.96
N PRO A 196 -15.19 14.32 -2.27
CA PRO A 196 -14.61 15.50 -2.91
C PRO A 196 -13.16 15.19 -3.35
N VAL A 197 -12.97 14.78 -4.60
CA VAL A 197 -11.66 14.39 -5.15
C VAL A 197 -11.04 15.53 -5.96
N VAL A 198 -9.73 15.75 -5.77
CA VAL A 198 -8.89 16.65 -6.56
C VAL A 198 -7.78 15.83 -7.20
N MET A 199 -7.53 16.05 -8.49
CA MET A 199 -6.46 15.37 -9.23
C MET A 199 -5.35 16.38 -9.52
N GLN A 200 -4.13 16.12 -9.06
CA GLN A 200 -2.97 16.99 -9.31
C GLN A 200 -1.91 16.23 -10.12
N ILE A 201 -1.48 16.84 -11.21
CA ILE A 201 -0.33 16.33 -11.97
C ILE A 201 0.92 16.80 -11.23
N THR A 202 1.76 15.85 -10.87
CA THR A 202 3.12 16.17 -10.42
C THR A 202 4.02 16.12 -11.65
N PRO A 203 4.81 17.18 -11.92
CA PRO A 203 5.75 17.22 -13.05
C PRO A 203 6.84 16.15 -12.94
#